data_AF-A0A6V8E8L4-F1
#
_entry.id   AF-A0A6V8E8L4-F1
#
_cell.length_a   1.000
_cell.length_b   1.000
_cell.length_c   1.000
_cell.angle_alpha   90.00
_cell.angle_beta   90.00
_cell.angle_gamma   90.00
#
_symmetry.space_group_name_H-M   'P 1'
#
loop_
_entity.id
_entity.type
_entity.pdbx_description
1 polymer ?
#
loop_
_entity_poly.entity_id
_entity_poly.type
_entity_poly.pdbx_seq_one_letter_code
_entity_poly.pdbx_strand_id
1 'polypeptide(L)'
;DGAVVALPVAISLLIWGGLAFLFIPFIMLGLNVKRGDVRRFGDLRLAWHASMMSVDHVPHRHVWLLTDTIEMPSGEVELVHASRAPRHTPSQEALAEHLERLVGVERVWVSHKIPLLVFLFPAVFPLVLLGDPTTLLMQLLG
;
A
#
# COMPACT_ATOMS: atom_id res chain seq x y z
N ASP A 1 -40.96 6.64 13.16
CA ASP A 1 -39.95 6.16 14.13
C ASP A 1 -39.04 5.12 13.49
N GLY A 2 -38.09 5.59 12.69
CA GLY A 2 -37.07 4.72 12.12
C GLY A 2 -36.09 4.35 13.22
N ALA A 3 -35.97 3.06 13.54
CA ALA A 3 -34.98 2.58 14.48
C ALA A 3 -33.59 2.98 13.97
N VAL A 4 -32.96 3.95 14.63
CA VAL A 4 -31.53 4.24 14.44
C VAL A 4 -30.80 3.02 14.96
N VAL A 5 -30.43 2.12 14.06
CA VAL A 5 -29.57 0.99 14.37
C VAL A 5 -28.18 1.57 14.61
N ALA A 6 -27.91 2.00 15.84
CA ALA A 6 -26.57 2.42 16.24
C ALA A 6 -25.66 1.19 16.13
N LEU A 7 -24.73 1.24 15.17
CA LEU A 7 -23.75 0.18 15.04
C LEU A 7 -22.84 0.18 16.28
N PRO A 8 -22.29 -0.98 16.66
CA PRO A 8 -21.23 -1.00 17.65
C PRO A 8 -20.09 -0.08 17.21
N VAL A 9 -19.54 0.69 18.15
CA VAL A 9 -18.48 1.69 17.89
C VAL A 9 -17.33 1.13 17.04
N ALA A 10 -16.95 -0.14 17.26
CA ALA A 10 -15.92 -0.83 16.49
C ALA A 10 -16.25 -0.94 14.98
N ILE A 11 -17.51 -1.18 14.64
CA ILE A 11 -17.97 -1.27 13.24
C ILE A 11 -17.99 0.12 12.60
N SER A 12 -18.51 1.13 13.29
CA SER A 12 -18.51 2.52 12.80
C SER A 12 -17.08 3.01 12.57
N LEU A 13 -16.16 2.71 13.49
CA LEU A 13 -14.74 3.00 13.36
C LEU A 13 -14.11 2.28 12.17
N LEU A 14 -14.45 1.00 11.96
CA LEU A 14 -13.97 0.23 10.82
C LEU A 14 -14.46 0.82 9.49
N ILE A 15 -15.71 1.31 9.42
CA ILE A 15 -16.24 1.97 8.22
C ILE A 15 -15.47 3.26 7.95
N TRP A 16 -15.28 4.12 8.96
CA TRP A 16 -14.49 5.35 8.80
C TRP A 16 -13.04 5.05 8.36
N GLY A 17 -12.40 4.04 8.97
CA GLY A 17 -11.08 3.57 8.56
C GLY A 17 -11.07 2.99 7.14
N GLY A 18 -12.11 2.25 6.77
CA GLY A 18 -12.39 1.72 5.44
C GLY A 18 -12.45 2.81 4.37
N LEU A 19 -13.17 3.89 4.66
CA LEU A 19 -13.26 5.06 3.78
C LEU A 19 -11.89 5.72 3.61
N ALA A 20 -11.07 5.79 4.67
CA ALA A 20 -9.70 6.31 4.57
C ALA A 20 -8.82 5.46 3.64
N PHE A 21 -8.98 4.13 3.63
CA PHE A 21 -8.25 3.24 2.72
C PHE A 21 -8.50 3.55 1.23
N LEU A 22 -9.70 4.02 0.88
CA LEU A 22 -10.05 4.34 -0.51
C LEU A 22 -9.19 5.47 -1.10
N PHE A 23 -8.59 6.31 -0.24
CA PHE A 23 -7.73 7.41 -0.70
C PHE A 23 -6.28 6.98 -0.97
N ILE A 24 -5.82 5.86 -0.41
CA ILE A 24 -4.41 5.42 -0.56
C ILE A 24 -4.00 5.29 -2.03
N PRO A 25 -4.78 4.64 -2.92
CA PRO A 25 -4.44 4.52 -4.33
C PRO A 25 -4.05 5.85 -4.99
N PHE A 26 -4.85 6.87 -4.74
CA PHE A 26 -4.68 8.20 -5.32
C PHE A 26 -3.51 8.94 -4.70
N ILE A 27 -3.34 8.85 -3.38
CA ILE A 27 -2.20 9.45 -2.67
C ILE A 27 -0.89 8.82 -3.16
N MET A 28 -0.80 7.49 -3.21
CA MET A 28 0.39 6.77 -3.67
C MET A 28 0.71 7.09 -5.12
N LEU A 29 -0.30 7.09 -6.00
CA LEU A 29 -0.11 7.44 -7.40
C LEU A 29 0.45 8.86 -7.53
N GLY A 30 -0.16 9.84 -6.85
CA GLY A 30 0.32 11.22 -6.85
C GLY A 30 1.74 11.37 -6.32
N LEU A 31 2.10 10.64 -5.25
CA LEU A 31 3.45 10.66 -4.68
C LEU A 31 4.50 10.05 -5.63
N ASN A 32 4.18 8.92 -6.28
CA ASN A 32 5.09 8.27 -7.24
C ASN A 32 5.26 9.13 -8.51
N VAL A 33 4.18 9.75 -9.00
CA VAL A 33 4.27 10.69 -10.13
C VAL A 33 5.13 11.90 -9.76
N LYS A 34 4.93 12.50 -8.59
CA LYS A 34 5.72 13.65 -8.11
C LYS A 34 7.21 13.33 -7.96
N ARG A 35 7.55 12.09 -7.62
CA ARG A 35 8.94 11.61 -7.47
C ARG A 35 9.59 11.18 -8.79
N GLY A 36 8.83 11.15 -9.89
CA GLY A 36 9.32 10.63 -11.18
C GLY A 36 9.53 9.12 -11.20
N ASP A 37 8.80 8.39 -10.36
CA ASP A 37 8.90 6.93 -10.24
C ASP A 37 8.11 6.20 -11.34
N VAL A 38 7.13 6.87 -11.95
CA VAL A 38 6.35 6.37 -13.09
C VAL A 38 7.04 6.77 -14.39
N ARG A 39 7.78 5.85 -15.02
CA ARG A 39 8.53 6.10 -16.26
C ARG A 39 7.88 5.50 -17.48
N ARG A 40 7.21 4.36 -17.32
CA ARG A 40 6.48 3.64 -18.38
C ARG A 40 5.05 3.36 -17.95
N PHE A 41 4.18 3.09 -18.93
CA PHE A 41 2.77 2.77 -18.67
C PHE A 41 2.60 1.57 -17.73
N GLY A 42 3.49 0.57 -17.83
CA GLY A 42 3.48 -0.60 -16.94
C GLY A 42 3.68 -0.27 -15.46
N ASP A 43 4.36 0.85 -15.14
CA ASP A 43 4.61 1.26 -13.75
C ASP A 43 3.34 1.75 -13.07
N LEU A 44 2.33 2.19 -13.83
CA LEU A 44 1.02 2.59 -13.29
C LEU A 44 0.35 1.44 -12.54
N ARG A 45 0.62 0.18 -12.92
CA ARG A 45 0.12 -1.01 -12.20
C ARG A 45 0.66 -1.09 -10.77
N LEU A 46 1.83 -0.51 -10.51
CA LEU A 46 2.49 -0.51 -9.20
C LEU A 46 2.26 0.80 -8.46
N ALA A 47 2.32 1.93 -9.17
CA ALA A 47 2.36 3.28 -8.61
C ALA A 47 1.18 3.64 -7.68
N TRP A 48 0.04 2.96 -7.80
CA TRP A 48 -1.11 3.19 -6.91
C TRP A 48 -1.00 2.45 -5.56
N HIS A 49 -0.09 1.50 -5.37
CA HIS A 49 -0.05 0.69 -4.13
C HIS A 49 1.35 0.28 -3.67
N ALA A 50 2.38 0.64 -4.44
CA ALA A 50 3.77 0.42 -4.14
C ALA A 50 4.53 1.74 -4.29
N SER A 51 5.76 1.80 -3.80
CA SER A 51 6.64 2.96 -3.97
C SER A 51 8.05 2.52 -4.35
N MET A 52 8.78 3.38 -5.04
CA MET A 52 10.22 3.16 -5.25
C MET A 52 11.02 3.53 -4.00
N MET A 53 12.04 2.72 -3.70
CA MET A 53 12.98 2.92 -2.60
C MET A 53 14.38 2.55 -3.07
N SER A 54 15.41 3.22 -2.53
CA SER A 54 16.79 2.79 -2.76
C SER A 54 17.02 1.39 -2.18
N VAL A 55 17.77 0.56 -2.90
CA VAL A 55 18.09 -0.82 -2.51
C VAL A 55 18.69 -0.88 -1.11
N ASP A 56 19.57 0.06 -0.77
CA ASP A 56 20.25 0.14 0.53
C ASP A 56 19.29 0.35 1.71
N HIS A 57 18.11 0.93 1.47
CA HIS A 57 17.11 1.15 2.52
C HIS A 57 16.20 -0.06 2.75
N VAL A 58 16.13 -1.01 1.81
CA VAL A 58 15.19 -2.14 1.88
C VAL A 58 15.38 -3.00 3.14
N PRO A 59 16.62 -3.39 3.55
CA PRO A 59 16.82 -4.20 4.76
C PRO A 59 16.40 -3.50 6.06
N HIS A 60 16.36 -2.16 6.03
CA HIS A 60 16.12 -1.33 7.21
C HIS A 60 14.67 -0.84 7.32
N ARG A 61 13.77 -1.31 6.44
CA ARG A 61 12.38 -0.87 6.38
C ARG A 61 11.42 -2.06 6.40
N HIS A 62 10.24 -1.85 6.99
CA HIS A 62 9.16 -2.83 6.99
C HIS A 62 8.42 -2.83 5.66
N VAL A 63 9.06 -3.42 4.65
CA VAL A 63 8.54 -3.49 3.29
C VAL A 63 8.61 -4.91 2.73
N TRP A 64 7.87 -5.14 1.66
CA TRP A 64 8.02 -6.29 0.78
C TRP A 64 8.65 -5.84 -0.53
N LEU A 65 9.73 -6.51 -0.94
CA LEU A 65 10.36 -6.28 -2.23
C LEU A 65 9.46 -6.82 -3.35
N LEU A 66 9.24 -6.00 -4.38
CA LEU A 66 8.45 -6.37 -5.56
C LEU A 66 9.28 -6.47 -6.83
N THR A 67 10.53 -6.01 -6.81
CA THR A 67 11.43 -6.07 -7.97
C THR A 67 12.26 -7.34 -7.92
N ASP A 68 12.38 -7.98 -9.08
CA ASP A 68 13.20 -9.17 -9.28
C ASP A 68 13.88 -9.09 -10.66
N THR A 69 14.77 -10.04 -10.92
CA THR A 69 15.47 -10.21 -12.20
C THR A 69 15.13 -11.55 -12.81
N ILE A 70 14.96 -11.60 -14.13
CA ILE A 70 14.87 -12.86 -14.88
C ILE A 70 15.93 -12.89 -15.97
N GLU A 71 16.52 -14.07 -16.20
CA GLU A 71 17.33 -14.35 -17.37
C GLU A 71 16.43 -14.74 -18.54
N MET A 72 16.51 -13.97 -19.62
CA MET A 72 15.79 -14.23 -20.86
C MET A 72 16.47 -15.36 -21.63
N PRO A 73 15.75 -16.08 -22.53
CA PRO A 73 16.36 -17.09 -23.40
C PRO A 73 17.49 -16.56 -24.30
N SER A 74 17.55 -15.24 -24.49
CA SER A 74 18.63 -14.53 -25.19
C SER A 74 19.91 -14.38 -24.36
N GLY A 75 19.88 -14.68 -23.06
CA GLY A 75 20.95 -14.44 -22.10
C GLY A 75 20.95 -13.04 -21.48
N GLU A 76 19.97 -12.19 -21.83
CA GLU A 76 19.81 -10.85 -21.23
C GLU A 76 19.08 -10.93 -19.89
N VAL A 77 19.49 -10.12 -18.92
CA VAL A 77 18.82 -10.00 -17.61
C VAL A 77 17.82 -8.84 -17.66
N GLU A 78 16.53 -9.13 -17.49
CA GLU A 78 15.47 -8.11 -17.44
C GLU A 78 14.94 -7.94 -16.01
N LEU A 79 14.67 -6.68 -15.64
CA LEU A 79 13.98 -6.36 -14.40
C LEU A 79 12.48 -6.59 -14.53
N VAL A 80 11.95 -7.45 -13.67
CA VAL A 80 10.52 -7.74 -13.55
C VAL A 80 9.99 -7.27 -12.22
N HIS A 81 8.68 -7.04 -12.19
CA HIS A 81 8.00 -6.55 -10.99
C HIS A 81 6.76 -7.38 -10.67
N ALA A 82 6.74 -7.96 -9.48
CA ALA A 82 5.58 -8.62 -8.92
C ALA A 82 4.49 -7.58 -8.61
N SER A 83 3.25 -7.87 -9.00
CA SER A 83 2.10 -7.01 -8.70
C SER A 83 1.63 -7.08 -7.25
N ARG A 84 2.14 -8.03 -6.46
CA ARG A 84 1.63 -8.32 -5.11
C ARG A 84 2.77 -8.70 -4.19
N ALA A 85 2.62 -8.35 -2.92
CA ALA A 85 3.50 -8.82 -1.87
C ALA A 85 3.49 -10.37 -1.78
N PRO A 86 4.61 -10.98 -1.37
CA PRO A 86 4.69 -12.41 -1.16
C PRO A 86 3.74 -12.87 -0.05
N ARG A 87 3.27 -14.12 -0.13
CA ARG A 87 2.35 -14.72 0.87
C ARG A 87 2.98 -14.85 2.25
N HIS A 88 4.28 -15.12 2.28
CA HIS A 88 5.06 -15.22 3.51
C HIS A 88 6.16 -14.16 3.50
N THR A 89 6.43 -13.59 4.67
CA THR A 89 7.57 -12.67 4.81
C THR A 89 8.86 -13.49 4.68
N PRO A 90 9.77 -13.14 3.76
CA PRO A 90 11.05 -13.82 3.64
C PRO A 90 11.89 -13.63 4.91
N SER A 91 12.80 -14.56 5.16
CA SER A 91 13.82 -14.38 6.20
C SER A 91 14.80 -13.26 5.79
N GLN A 92 15.61 -12.80 6.74
CA GLN A 92 16.61 -11.77 6.44
C GLN A 92 17.69 -12.28 5.48
N GLU A 93 18.07 -13.55 5.60
CA GLU A 93 19.02 -14.21 4.71
C GLU A 93 18.46 -14.31 3.29
N ALA A 94 17.20 -14.74 3.15
CA ALA A 94 16.53 -14.82 1.85
C ALA A 94 16.36 -13.45 1.20
N LEU A 95 16.10 -12.40 2.00
CA LEU A 95 16.05 -11.03 1.50
C LEU A 95 17.43 -10.55 1.05
N ALA A 96 18.50 -10.83 1.81
CA ALA A 96 19.86 -10.47 1.44
C ALA A 96 20.28 -11.13 0.12
N GLU A 97 20.05 -12.44 -0.02
CA GLU A 97 20.31 -13.18 -1.26
C GLU A 97 19.51 -12.60 -2.45
N HIS A 98 18.26 -12.16 -2.22
CA HIS A 98 17.48 -11.48 -3.25
C HIS A 98 18.14 -10.17 -3.68
N LEU A 99 18.56 -9.33 -2.73
CA LEU A 99 19.18 -8.05 -3.03
C LEU A 99 20.53 -8.21 -3.75
N GLU A 100 21.29 -9.27 -3.46
CA GLU A 100 22.52 -9.61 -4.18
C GLU A 100 22.29 -9.93 -5.67
N ARG A 101 21.10 -10.40 -6.06
CA ARG A 101 20.76 -10.57 -7.49
C ARG A 101 20.45 -9.24 -8.19
N LEU A 102 20.18 -8.18 -7.44
CA LEU A 102 19.84 -6.85 -7.96
C LEU A 102 21.05 -5.92 -8.06
N VAL A 103 22.26 -6.47 -8.26
CA VAL A 103 23.50 -5.69 -8.41
C VAL A 103 23.38 -4.72 -9.58
N GLY A 104 23.72 -3.45 -9.33
CA GLY A 104 23.61 -2.36 -10.31
C GLY A 104 22.22 -1.70 -10.37
N VAL A 105 21.23 -2.19 -9.60
CA VAL A 105 19.93 -1.55 -9.47
C VAL A 105 19.97 -0.56 -8.30
N GLU A 106 19.77 0.72 -8.57
CA GLU A 106 19.78 1.75 -7.51
C GLU A 106 18.47 1.80 -6.72
N ARG A 107 17.33 1.59 -7.41
CA ARG A 107 15.99 1.75 -6.84
C ARG A 107 15.07 0.62 -7.25
N VAL A 108 14.25 0.16 -6.31
CA VAL A 108 13.35 -0.99 -6.45
C VAL A 108 11.94 -0.65 -5.98
N TRP A 109 10.95 -1.29 -6.60
CA TRP A 109 9.56 -1.24 -6.14
C TRP A 109 9.39 -2.05 -4.87
N VAL A 110 8.75 -1.43 -3.88
CA VAL A 110 8.42 -2.07 -2.60
C VAL A 110 6.97 -1.78 -2.19
N SER A 111 6.35 -2.72 -1.48
CA SER A 111 5.05 -2.54 -0.82
C SER A 111 5.26 -2.37 0.69
N HIS A 112 4.64 -1.36 1.30
CA HIS A 112 4.80 -1.07 2.73
C HIS A 112 3.90 -1.95 3.59
N LYS A 113 4.42 -2.42 4.73
CA LYS A 113 3.64 -3.12 5.76
C LYS A 113 2.89 -2.12 6.63
N ILE A 114 1.86 -1.49 6.09
CA ILE A 114 1.09 -0.46 6.81
C ILE A 114 0.14 -1.14 7.80
N PRO A 115 0.27 -0.91 9.11
CA PRO A 115 -0.62 -1.52 10.08
C PRO A 115 -2.01 -0.87 10.01
N LEU A 116 -3.06 -1.67 10.23
CA LEU A 116 -4.45 -1.23 10.25
C LEU A 116 -4.68 -0.03 11.19
N LEU A 117 -3.91 0.05 12.28
CA LEU A 117 -3.97 1.13 13.25
C LEU A 117 -3.76 2.53 12.65
N VAL A 118 -2.95 2.65 11.59
CA VAL A 118 -2.72 3.93 10.88
C VAL A 118 -4.02 4.50 10.31
N PHE A 119 -5.02 3.65 10.05
CA PHE A 119 -6.32 4.05 9.53
C PHE A 119 -7.36 4.19 10.63
N LEU A 120 -7.34 3.27 11.59
CA LEU A 120 -8.30 3.31 12.71
C LEU A 120 -8.06 4.50 13.63
N PHE A 121 -6.81 4.87 13.92
CA PHE A 121 -6.53 5.96 14.86
C PHE A 121 -7.03 7.32 14.34
N PRO A 122 -6.72 7.75 13.10
CA PRO A 122 -7.31 8.96 12.54
C PRO A 122 -8.83 8.87 12.37
N ALA A 123 -9.38 7.69 12.12
CA ALA A 123 -10.83 7.47 11.98
C ALA A 123 -11.61 7.73 13.28
N VAL A 124 -10.95 7.77 14.44
CA VAL A 124 -11.58 8.20 15.70
C VAL A 124 -12.08 9.64 15.60
N PHE A 125 -11.36 10.52 14.88
CA PHE A 125 -11.70 11.93 14.79
C PHE A 125 -13.07 12.19 14.11
N PRO A 126 -13.35 11.72 12.88
CA PRO A 126 -14.67 11.87 12.29
C PRO A 126 -15.74 11.09 13.06
N LEU A 127 -15.41 9.95 13.68
CA LEU A 127 -16.37 9.22 14.51
C LEU A 127 -16.83 10.04 15.73
N VAL A 128 -15.91 10.70 16.43
CA VAL A 128 -16.25 11.52 17.61
C VAL A 128 -16.98 12.81 17.20
N LEU A 129 -16.58 13.43 16.08
CA LEU A 129 -17.14 14.72 15.67
C LEU A 129 -18.44 14.63 14.88
N LEU A 130 -18.55 13.62 14.01
CA LEU A 130 -19.65 13.46 13.06
C LEU A 130 -20.56 12.28 13.44
N GLY A 131 -20.10 11.37 14.29
CA GLY A 131 -20.84 10.20 14.71
C GLY A 131 -20.77 9.03 13.71
N ASP A 132 -21.81 8.22 13.73
CA ASP A 132 -21.89 7.00 12.93
C ASP A 132 -22.05 7.32 11.43
N PRO A 133 -21.18 6.76 10.56
CA PRO A 133 -21.21 7.07 9.13
C PRO A 133 -22.48 6.59 8.43
N THR A 134 -23.13 5.52 8.91
CA THR A 134 -24.40 5.04 8.36
C THR A 134 -25.56 5.94 8.75
N THR A 135 -25.54 6.51 9.96
CA THR A 135 -26.54 7.48 10.38
C THR A 135 -26.42 8.77 9.55
N LEU A 136 -25.19 9.25 9.32
CA LEU A 136 -24.95 10.39 8.43
C LEU A 136 -25.43 10.13 7.00
N LEU A 137 -25.14 8.93 6.48
CA LEU A 137 -25.60 8.53 5.14
C LEU A 137 -27.13 8.46 5.07
N MET A 138 -27.79 7.91 6.10
CA MET A 138 -29.24 7.85 6.16
C MET A 138 -29.85 9.25 6.20
N GLN A 139 -29.35 10.16 7.05
CA GLN A 139 -29.80 11.56 7.10
C GLN A 139 -29.61 12.31 5.78
N LEU A 140 -28.57 11.94 5.01
CA LEU A 140 -28.35 12.52 3.69
C LEU A 140 -29.35 11.99 2.65
N LEU A 141 -29.84 10.76 2.83
CA LEU A 141 -30.74 10.06 1.91
C LEU A 141 -32.24 10.17 2.30
N GLY A 142 -32.56 10.58 3.54
CA GLY A 142 -33.93 10.72 4.07
C GLY A 142 -33.96 10.83 5.60
#